data_AF-A0A3D0JY66-F1
#
_entry.id   AF-A0A3D0JY66-F1
#
_cell.length_a   1.000
_cell.length_b   1.000
_cell.length_c   1.000
_cell.angle_alpha   90.00
_cell.angle_beta   90.00
_cell.angle_gamma   90.00
#
_symmetry.space_group_name_H-M   'P 1'
#
loop_
_entity.id
_entity.type
_entity.pdbx_description
1 polymer ?
#
loop_
_entity_poly.entity_id
_entity_poly.type
_entity_poly.pdbx_seq_one_letter_code
_entity_poly.pdbx_strand_id
1 'polypeptide(L)'
;GQSRNVVVRNSRAERNVAGIEIENTIGADVYDNVATGNTGGILVFNMPNLPQPGHTTRVYRNKVEGNNHKNFGHKGTPVASVPAGPGVLVNSNDKVEIFDNDIGDHRTANVIVSSYFSTGYTDLSTSEDFDPYPEAIHIHGNRFGPAGDSPDNLELKALKLAKFGLNGRLPDILWDGYVNPSKLEGGKLPPELAICIDNGDAGIVNVDGPGGYKNISTDIEPHRCELPRLPAVELRAALEEKGEGA
;
A
#
# COMPACT_ATOMS: atom_id res chain seq x y z
N GLY A 1 -1.53 10.62 11.02
CA GLY A 1 -0.20 10.67 10.40
C GLY A 1 0.87 11.16 11.36
N GLN A 2 2.12 11.18 10.93
CA GLN A 2 3.28 11.74 11.66
C GLN A 2 3.38 11.27 13.12
N SER A 3 3.06 10.00 13.35
CA SER A 3 2.94 9.41 14.68
C SER A 3 3.98 8.30 14.87
N ARG A 4 4.13 7.82 16.11
CA ARG A 4 5.02 6.71 16.47
C ARG A 4 4.28 5.73 17.35
N ASN A 5 4.51 4.43 17.15
CA ASN A 5 3.90 3.35 17.93
C ASN A 5 2.37 3.47 17.98
N VAL A 6 1.73 3.33 16.82
CA VAL A 6 0.29 3.48 16.64
C VAL A 6 -0.40 2.13 16.60
N VAL A 7 -1.56 2.01 17.24
CA VAL A 7 -2.45 0.85 17.10
C VAL A 7 -3.82 1.33 16.62
N VAL A 8 -4.26 0.85 15.47
CA VAL A 8 -5.62 1.04 14.93
C VAL A 8 -6.31 -0.31 14.92
N ARG A 9 -7.29 -0.51 15.80
CA ARG A 9 -7.98 -1.80 15.92
C ARG A 9 -9.46 -1.70 16.22
N ASN A 10 -10.20 -2.77 15.91
CA ASN A 10 -11.63 -2.92 16.22
C ASN A 10 -12.48 -1.74 15.73
N SER A 11 -12.09 -1.14 14.60
CA SER A 11 -12.73 0.06 14.05
C SER A 11 -13.43 -0.26 12.72
N ARG A 12 -14.41 0.58 12.36
CA ARG A 12 -15.09 0.54 11.06
C ARG A 12 -14.88 1.87 10.33
N ALA A 13 -14.30 1.80 9.14
CA ALA A 13 -14.13 2.94 8.25
C ALA A 13 -14.92 2.72 6.95
N GLU A 14 -15.89 3.60 6.69
CA GLU A 14 -16.75 3.49 5.51
C GLU A 14 -17.11 4.84 4.88
N ARG A 15 -17.29 4.83 3.55
CA ARG A 15 -17.69 6.00 2.74
C ARG A 15 -16.72 7.18 2.82
N ASN A 16 -15.43 6.91 3.02
CA ASN A 16 -14.36 7.90 2.99
C ASN A 16 -13.60 7.88 1.65
N VAL A 17 -12.71 8.86 1.44
CA VAL A 17 -11.69 8.75 0.39
C VAL A 17 -10.72 7.64 0.79
N ALA A 18 -9.95 7.86 1.85
CA ALA A 18 -9.16 6.83 2.49
C ALA A 18 -9.92 6.25 3.68
N GLY A 19 -10.07 4.92 3.76
CA GLY A 19 -10.70 4.30 4.92
C GLY A 19 -9.85 4.44 6.19
N ILE A 20 -8.63 3.91 6.15
CA ILE A 20 -7.65 4.03 7.24
C ILE A 20 -6.34 4.55 6.65
N GLU A 21 -5.78 5.60 7.25
CA GLU A 21 -4.54 6.23 6.81
C GLU A 21 -3.42 6.06 7.82
N ILE A 22 -2.32 5.46 7.37
CA ILE A 22 -1.04 5.38 8.06
C ILE A 22 -0.05 6.25 7.27
N GLU A 23 -0.17 7.56 7.49
CA GLU A 23 0.64 8.59 6.84
C GLU A 23 1.90 8.86 7.67
N ASN A 24 3.09 8.76 7.08
CA ASN A 24 4.37 9.18 7.71
C ASN A 24 4.52 8.68 9.16
N THR A 25 4.11 7.43 9.43
CA THR A 25 4.02 6.87 10.78
C THR A 25 5.10 5.81 10.97
N ILE A 26 5.76 5.82 12.13
CA ILE A 26 6.84 4.88 12.49
C ILE A 26 6.30 3.85 13.49
N GLY A 27 6.17 2.60 13.07
CA GLY A 27 5.59 1.56 13.90
C GLY A 27 4.07 1.70 13.99
N ALA A 28 3.35 0.92 13.19
CA ALA A 28 1.89 0.88 13.22
C ALA A 28 1.36 -0.57 13.16
N ASP A 29 0.41 -0.88 14.03
CA ASP A 29 -0.39 -2.11 13.98
C ASP A 29 -1.82 -1.76 13.58
N VAL A 30 -2.26 -2.23 12.42
CA VAL A 30 -3.60 -2.00 11.87
C VAL A 30 -4.30 -3.34 11.76
N TYR A 31 -5.21 -3.64 12.69
CA TYR A 31 -5.81 -4.97 12.75
C TYR A 31 -7.22 -5.08 13.31
N ASP A 32 -7.90 -6.19 12.98
CA ASP A 32 -9.28 -6.45 13.41
C ASP A 32 -10.24 -5.28 13.03
N ASN A 33 -9.96 -4.57 11.93
CA ASN A 33 -10.80 -3.48 11.43
C ASN A 33 -11.66 -3.91 10.24
N VAL A 34 -12.71 -3.13 9.96
CA VAL A 34 -13.51 -3.22 8.74
C VAL A 34 -13.32 -1.94 7.92
N ALA A 35 -12.76 -2.05 6.72
CA ALA A 35 -12.62 -0.95 5.77
C ALA A 35 -13.46 -1.26 4.52
N THR A 36 -14.61 -0.59 4.35
CA THR A 36 -15.56 -0.92 3.28
C THR A 36 -16.22 0.29 2.62
N GLY A 37 -16.47 0.22 1.31
CA GLY A 37 -17.19 1.27 0.58
C GLY A 37 -16.47 2.62 0.56
N ASN A 38 -15.15 2.64 0.79
CA ASN A 38 -14.30 3.83 0.64
C ASN A 38 -13.81 3.95 -0.82
N THR A 39 -13.05 5.00 -1.14
CA THR A 39 -12.31 5.06 -2.43
C THR A 39 -11.16 4.06 -2.42
N GLY A 40 -10.36 4.07 -1.35
CA GLY A 40 -9.36 3.05 -1.02
C GLY A 40 -9.52 2.58 0.42
N GLY A 41 -9.22 1.30 0.68
CA GLY A 41 -9.44 0.69 1.99
C GLY A 41 -8.45 1.15 3.07
N ILE A 42 -7.23 0.63 3.03
CA ILE A 42 -6.15 0.96 3.97
C ILE A 42 -4.97 1.53 3.19
N LEU A 43 -4.52 2.73 3.54
CA LEU A 43 -3.44 3.44 2.87
C LEU A 43 -2.25 3.57 3.82
N VAL A 44 -1.11 3.03 3.42
CA VAL A 44 0.17 3.13 4.11
C VAL A 44 1.10 3.94 3.23
N PHE A 45 1.37 5.19 3.59
CA PHE A 45 2.06 6.09 2.67
C PHE A 45 2.93 7.14 3.35
N ASN A 46 3.92 7.63 2.60
CA ASN A 46 4.69 8.80 2.98
C ASN A 46 4.43 9.96 2.01
N MET A 47 4.27 11.13 2.61
CA MET A 47 4.19 12.42 1.93
C MET A 47 5.60 13.01 1.76
N PRO A 48 5.92 13.55 0.56
CA PRO A 48 7.22 14.16 0.28
C PRO A 48 7.52 15.40 1.11
N ASN A 49 6.50 16.16 1.49
CA ASN A 49 6.64 17.49 2.09
C ASN A 49 6.58 17.48 3.63
N LEU A 50 6.68 16.30 4.26
CA LEU A 50 6.63 16.15 5.71
C LEU A 50 8.01 15.76 6.28
N PRO A 51 8.35 16.24 7.50
CA PRO A 51 9.69 16.05 8.07
C PRO A 51 9.94 14.65 8.61
N GLN A 52 8.89 13.91 8.97
CA GLN A 52 9.02 12.55 9.51
C GLN A 52 8.80 11.52 8.41
N PRO A 53 9.71 10.54 8.19
CA PRO A 53 9.41 9.38 7.36
C PRO A 53 8.48 8.40 8.09
N GLY A 54 7.73 7.62 7.36
CA GLY A 54 6.98 6.46 7.88
C GLY A 54 7.62 5.15 7.44
N HIS A 55 7.60 4.16 8.32
CA HIS A 55 8.05 2.80 8.04
C HIS A 55 7.56 1.84 9.13
N THR A 56 7.68 0.54 8.90
CA THR A 56 7.35 -0.53 9.87
C THR A 56 5.85 -0.54 10.21
N THR A 57 5.04 -0.94 9.23
CA THR A 57 3.58 -1.06 9.41
C THR A 57 3.15 -2.50 9.21
N ARG A 58 2.32 -3.02 10.13
CA ARG A 58 1.68 -4.33 10.05
C ARG A 58 0.20 -4.15 9.82
N VAL A 59 -0.32 -4.71 8.74
CA VAL A 59 -1.74 -4.70 8.37
C VAL A 59 -2.25 -6.13 8.42
N TYR A 60 -3.05 -6.48 9.42
CA TYR A 60 -3.46 -7.88 9.61
C TYR A 60 -4.84 -8.10 10.19
N ARG A 61 -5.49 -9.23 9.88
CA ARG A 61 -6.85 -9.58 10.37
C ARG A 61 -7.91 -8.51 10.11
N ASN A 62 -7.72 -7.70 9.08
CA ASN A 62 -8.74 -6.75 8.65
C ASN A 62 -9.67 -7.40 7.63
N LYS A 63 -10.92 -6.93 7.62
CA LYS A 63 -11.86 -7.13 6.52
C LYS A 63 -11.86 -5.89 5.63
N VAL A 64 -11.32 -6.00 4.43
CA VAL A 64 -11.16 -4.90 3.48
C VAL A 64 -11.95 -5.26 2.21
N GLU A 65 -13.14 -4.68 2.04
CA GLU A 65 -14.06 -5.15 1.02
C GLU A 65 -14.79 -4.00 0.29
N GLY A 66 -14.94 -4.10 -1.02
CA GLY A 66 -15.84 -3.20 -1.75
C GLY A 66 -15.43 -1.73 -1.78
N ASN A 67 -14.14 -1.42 -1.57
CA ASN A 67 -13.62 -0.04 -1.56
C ASN A 67 -13.52 0.52 -3.00
N ASN A 68 -14.68 0.87 -3.57
CA ASN A 68 -14.85 1.28 -4.97
C ASN A 68 -15.56 2.63 -5.12
N HIS A 69 -15.71 3.38 -4.03
CA HIS A 69 -16.37 4.68 -4.07
C HIS A 69 -15.58 5.64 -4.93
N LYS A 70 -16.26 6.52 -5.67
CA LYS A 70 -15.57 7.51 -6.49
C LYS A 70 -14.79 8.46 -5.59
N ASN A 71 -13.54 8.74 -5.94
CA ASN A 71 -12.74 9.71 -5.19
C ASN A 71 -13.44 11.09 -5.17
N PHE A 72 -13.66 11.62 -3.96
CA PHE A 72 -14.23 12.94 -3.70
C PHE A 72 -13.28 13.83 -2.89
N GLY A 73 -12.00 13.46 -2.81
CA GLY A 73 -10.94 14.26 -2.22
C GLY A 73 -10.83 15.61 -2.90
N HIS A 74 -10.48 16.63 -2.12
CA HIS A 74 -10.32 17.98 -2.66
C HIS A 74 -9.18 18.00 -3.68
N LYS A 75 -9.42 18.54 -4.87
CA LYS A 75 -8.40 18.56 -5.94
C LYS A 75 -7.11 19.22 -5.43
N GLY A 76 -5.98 18.61 -5.76
CA GLY A 76 -4.66 19.07 -5.32
C GLY A 76 -4.24 18.52 -3.95
N THR A 77 -5.08 17.76 -3.25
CA THR A 77 -4.63 17.00 -2.07
C THR A 77 -4.08 15.63 -2.48
N PRO A 78 -3.20 15.03 -1.66
CA PRO A 78 -2.59 13.74 -1.99
C PRO A 78 -3.62 12.62 -2.13
N VAL A 79 -4.59 12.59 -1.23
CA VAL A 79 -5.70 11.62 -1.24
C VAL A 79 -6.58 11.74 -2.48
N ALA A 80 -6.63 12.89 -3.15
CA ALA A 80 -7.35 13.05 -4.42
C ALA A 80 -6.70 12.30 -5.59
N SER A 81 -5.43 11.89 -5.45
CA SER A 81 -4.74 11.08 -6.45
C SER A 81 -4.95 9.57 -6.29
N VAL A 82 -5.55 9.13 -5.18
CA VAL A 82 -5.81 7.72 -4.92
C VAL A 82 -6.85 7.22 -5.94
N PRO A 83 -6.54 6.20 -6.77
CA PRO A 83 -7.54 5.62 -7.65
C PRO A 83 -8.63 4.96 -6.81
N ALA A 84 -9.87 4.91 -7.31
CA ALA A 84 -10.88 4.07 -6.67
C ALA A 84 -10.54 2.60 -6.89
N GLY A 85 -10.89 1.75 -5.94
CA GLY A 85 -10.73 0.31 -6.09
C GLY A 85 -9.47 -0.35 -5.53
N PRO A 86 -8.56 0.25 -4.75
CA PRO A 86 -7.56 -0.50 -4.00
C PRO A 86 -8.11 -0.99 -2.65
N GLY A 87 -7.78 -2.23 -2.30
CA GLY A 87 -7.95 -2.76 -0.95
C GLY A 87 -6.93 -2.15 0.01
N VAL A 88 -5.66 -2.53 -0.15
CA VAL A 88 -4.51 -1.92 0.55
C VAL A 88 -3.63 -1.20 -0.46
N LEU A 89 -3.25 0.04 -0.17
CA LEU A 89 -2.31 0.84 -0.97
C LEU A 89 -1.07 1.14 -0.15
N VAL A 90 0.09 0.71 -0.63
CA VAL A 90 1.40 1.12 -0.13
C VAL A 90 1.99 2.14 -1.09
N ASN A 91 2.38 3.31 -0.59
CA ASN A 91 3.03 4.34 -1.39
C ASN A 91 4.28 4.92 -0.71
N SER A 92 5.44 4.78 -1.34
CA SER A 92 6.71 5.37 -0.85
C SER A 92 7.01 5.04 0.63
N ASN A 93 6.74 3.80 1.04
CA ASN A 93 6.84 3.39 2.45
C ASN A 93 7.55 2.06 2.57
N ASP A 94 8.35 1.93 3.62
CA ASP A 94 9.23 0.79 3.83
C ASP A 94 8.77 -0.12 4.96
N LYS A 95 9.14 -1.40 4.87
CA LYS A 95 8.88 -2.41 5.91
C LYS A 95 7.38 -2.48 6.20
N VAL A 96 6.61 -2.89 5.20
CA VAL A 96 5.16 -3.08 5.34
C VAL A 96 4.85 -4.56 5.25
N GLU A 97 4.20 -5.10 6.28
CA GLU A 97 3.77 -6.50 6.34
C GLU A 97 2.24 -6.55 6.25
N ILE A 98 1.71 -7.20 5.20
CA ILE A 98 0.28 -7.33 4.94
C ILE A 98 -0.07 -8.82 5.04
N PHE A 99 -0.73 -9.22 6.11
CA PHE A 99 -0.95 -10.65 6.37
C PHE A 99 -2.25 -10.99 7.07
N ASP A 100 -2.76 -12.20 6.83
CA ASP A 100 -3.95 -12.71 7.50
C ASP A 100 -5.18 -11.77 7.37
N ASN A 101 -5.33 -11.05 6.26
CA ASN A 101 -6.51 -10.23 5.97
C ASN A 101 -7.48 -10.92 5.02
N ASP A 102 -8.76 -10.54 5.08
CA ASP A 102 -9.78 -10.83 4.07
C ASP A 102 -9.90 -9.60 3.16
N ILE A 103 -9.45 -9.69 1.91
CA ILE A 103 -9.36 -8.54 0.99
C ILE A 103 -10.02 -8.88 -0.33
N GLY A 104 -11.02 -8.11 -0.78
CA GLY A 104 -11.73 -8.44 -2.01
C GLY A 104 -12.81 -7.44 -2.47
N ASP A 105 -13.44 -7.77 -3.59
CA ASP A 105 -14.48 -6.96 -4.25
C ASP A 105 -13.98 -5.57 -4.63
N HIS A 106 -12.76 -5.51 -5.17
CA HIS A 106 -12.05 -4.26 -5.49
C HIS A 106 -11.95 -4.04 -7.00
N ARG A 107 -12.26 -2.83 -7.47
CA ARG A 107 -12.27 -2.51 -8.90
C ARG A 107 -10.88 -2.50 -9.54
N THR A 108 -9.83 -2.19 -8.76
CA THR A 108 -8.47 -2.01 -9.27
C THR A 108 -7.55 -3.16 -8.87
N ALA A 109 -7.31 -3.38 -7.58
CA ALA A 109 -6.45 -4.46 -7.09
C ALA A 109 -6.71 -4.71 -5.59
N ASN A 110 -6.37 -5.91 -5.10
CA ASN A 110 -6.39 -6.21 -3.67
C ASN A 110 -5.27 -5.45 -2.95
N VAL A 111 -4.07 -5.44 -3.53
CA VAL A 111 -2.93 -4.66 -3.03
C VAL A 111 -2.31 -3.86 -4.17
N ILE A 112 -2.03 -2.58 -3.92
CA ILE A 112 -1.21 -1.74 -4.80
C ILE A 112 0.07 -1.38 -4.05
N VAL A 113 1.22 -1.61 -4.69
CA VAL A 113 2.53 -1.13 -4.25
C VAL A 113 3.00 -0.09 -5.24
N SER A 114 3.31 1.11 -4.76
CA SER A 114 3.65 2.24 -5.62
C SER A 114 4.72 3.14 -5.01
N SER A 115 5.42 3.82 -5.89
CA SER A 115 6.36 4.88 -5.58
C SER A 115 5.71 6.25 -5.72
N TYR A 116 6.44 7.27 -5.26
CA TYR A 116 6.09 8.67 -5.42
C TYR A 116 5.82 9.05 -6.88
N PHE A 117 6.56 8.46 -7.83
CA PHE A 117 6.50 8.81 -9.26
C PHE A 117 5.21 8.40 -9.95
N SER A 118 4.42 7.53 -9.32
CA SER A 118 3.11 7.08 -9.80
C SER A 118 1.95 7.85 -9.17
N THR A 119 2.24 8.92 -8.43
CA THR A 119 1.25 9.72 -7.70
C THR A 119 0.82 10.97 -8.48
N GLY A 120 -0.30 11.56 -8.08
CA GLY A 120 -0.79 12.83 -8.65
C GLY A 120 -0.23 14.07 -7.96
N TYR A 121 0.83 13.94 -7.16
CA TYR A 121 1.39 15.00 -6.33
C TYR A 121 2.92 15.09 -6.41
N THR A 122 3.49 14.71 -7.56
CA THR A 122 4.93 14.76 -7.83
C THR A 122 5.53 16.16 -7.86
N ASP A 123 4.68 17.19 -7.93
CA ASP A 123 5.07 18.60 -7.98
C ASP A 123 5.20 19.24 -6.58
N LEU A 124 4.89 18.50 -5.51
CA LEU A 124 5.08 18.98 -4.15
C LEU A 124 6.58 19.10 -3.80
N SER A 125 6.89 20.04 -2.92
CA SER A 125 8.25 20.14 -2.35
C SER A 125 8.62 18.86 -1.62
N THR A 126 9.83 18.35 -1.84
CA THR A 126 10.36 17.17 -1.16
C THR A 126 11.28 17.57 -0.02
N SER A 127 11.14 16.94 1.14
CA SER A 127 12.17 16.98 2.18
C SER A 127 13.44 16.29 1.67
N GLU A 128 14.60 16.71 2.20
CA GLU A 128 15.91 16.23 1.74
C GLU A 128 16.05 14.70 1.86
N ASP A 129 15.49 14.13 2.93
CA ASP A 129 15.57 12.70 3.25
C ASP A 129 14.33 11.90 2.79
N PHE A 130 13.50 12.45 1.89
CA PHE A 130 12.33 11.71 1.40
C PHE A 130 12.75 10.51 0.55
N ASP A 131 12.38 9.30 0.97
CA ASP A 131 12.50 8.09 0.14
C ASP A 131 11.24 7.90 -0.71
N PRO A 132 11.33 8.01 -2.05
CA PRO A 132 10.18 7.87 -2.94
C PRO A 132 9.83 6.42 -3.26
N TYR A 133 10.64 5.44 -2.84
CA TYR A 133 10.50 4.04 -3.24
C TYR A 133 9.85 3.20 -2.14
N PRO A 134 8.98 2.22 -2.47
CA PRO A 134 8.51 1.23 -1.51
C PRO A 134 9.50 0.06 -1.42
N GLU A 135 9.96 -0.27 -0.22
CA GLU A 135 10.93 -1.36 0.00
C GLU A 135 10.55 -2.28 1.17
N ALA A 136 11.06 -3.51 1.14
CA ALA A 136 10.82 -4.52 2.17
C ALA A 136 9.32 -4.77 2.43
N ILE A 137 8.57 -5.03 1.36
CA ILE A 137 7.12 -5.26 1.42
C ILE A 137 6.86 -6.76 1.48
N HIS A 138 6.12 -7.22 2.49
CA HIS A 138 5.86 -8.63 2.71
C HIS A 138 4.35 -8.90 2.69
N ILE A 139 3.87 -9.61 1.66
CA ILE A 139 2.45 -9.93 1.46
C ILE A 139 2.28 -11.44 1.60
N HIS A 140 1.62 -11.90 2.67
CA HIS A 140 1.49 -13.34 2.93
C HIS A 140 0.22 -13.74 3.68
N GLY A 141 -0.26 -14.96 3.46
CA GLY A 141 -1.37 -15.53 4.24
C GLY A 141 -2.72 -14.77 4.19
N ASN A 142 -2.93 -13.87 3.23
CA ASN A 142 -4.20 -13.17 3.02
C ASN A 142 -5.16 -14.00 2.18
N ARG A 143 -6.46 -13.83 2.41
CA ARG A 143 -7.54 -14.44 1.63
C ARG A 143 -8.04 -13.42 0.63
N PHE A 144 -7.49 -13.49 -0.58
CA PHE A 144 -7.87 -12.61 -1.68
C PHE A 144 -9.15 -13.09 -2.37
N GLY A 145 -10.13 -12.18 -2.42
CA GLY A 145 -11.32 -12.29 -3.24
C GLY A 145 -11.14 -11.57 -4.59
N PRO A 146 -12.21 -11.46 -5.39
CA PRO A 146 -12.12 -10.88 -6.74
C PRO A 146 -11.66 -9.41 -6.72
N ALA A 147 -10.67 -9.07 -7.56
CA ALA A 147 -10.27 -7.67 -7.80
C ALA A 147 -9.92 -7.39 -9.28
N GLY A 148 -9.87 -6.12 -9.70
CA GLY A 148 -9.27 -5.71 -10.98
C GLY A 148 -10.15 -5.80 -12.23
N ASP A 149 -11.47 -5.80 -12.11
CA ASP A 149 -12.38 -5.81 -13.27
C ASP A 149 -12.64 -4.43 -13.88
N SER A 150 -12.50 -3.35 -13.13
CA SER A 150 -12.90 -2.03 -13.59
C SER A 150 -12.07 -0.92 -12.95
N PRO A 151 -10.73 -0.90 -13.15
CA PRO A 151 -9.89 0.17 -12.61
C PRO A 151 -10.37 1.52 -13.13
N ASP A 152 -10.21 2.60 -12.36
CA ASP A 152 -10.80 3.90 -12.71
C ASP A 152 -9.94 4.74 -13.66
N ASN A 153 -8.60 4.59 -13.62
CA ASN A 153 -7.68 5.32 -14.50
C ASN A 153 -7.66 4.77 -15.94
N LEU A 154 -7.27 5.60 -16.90
CA LEU A 154 -7.34 5.23 -18.32
C LEU A 154 -6.26 4.22 -18.70
N GLU A 155 -5.08 4.36 -18.10
CA GLU A 155 -3.90 3.54 -18.34
C GLU A 155 -4.16 2.10 -17.89
N LEU A 156 -4.70 1.87 -16.69
CA LEU A 156 -5.00 0.50 -16.24
C LEU A 156 -6.21 -0.08 -16.95
N LYS A 157 -7.18 0.73 -17.41
CA LYS A 157 -8.25 0.24 -18.31
C LYS A 157 -7.68 -0.25 -19.62
N ALA A 158 -6.78 0.52 -20.24
CA ALA A 158 -6.11 0.15 -21.47
C ALA A 158 -5.24 -1.09 -21.29
N LEU A 159 -4.47 -1.15 -20.21
CA LEU A 159 -3.68 -2.32 -19.80
C LEU A 159 -4.57 -3.55 -19.63
N LYS A 160 -5.64 -3.44 -18.84
CA LYS A 160 -6.60 -4.51 -18.59
C LYS A 160 -7.12 -5.07 -19.92
N LEU A 161 -7.60 -4.19 -20.80
CA LEU A 161 -8.12 -4.57 -22.10
C LEU A 161 -7.05 -5.24 -22.98
N ALA A 162 -5.84 -4.68 -23.03
CA ALA A 162 -4.77 -5.14 -23.91
C ALA A 162 -4.15 -6.48 -23.47
N LYS A 163 -4.01 -6.71 -22.16
CA LYS A 163 -3.33 -7.90 -21.62
C LYS A 163 -4.27 -9.00 -21.13
N PHE A 164 -5.47 -8.63 -20.67
CA PHE A 164 -6.41 -9.55 -20.02
C PHE A 164 -7.75 -9.62 -20.75
N GLY A 165 -8.00 -8.73 -21.72
CA GLY A 165 -9.23 -8.72 -22.51
C GLY A 165 -10.42 -8.11 -21.79
N LEU A 166 -11.56 -8.03 -22.50
CA LEU A 166 -12.76 -7.34 -22.04
C LEU A 166 -13.31 -7.91 -20.72
N ASN A 167 -13.32 -9.23 -20.61
CA ASN A 167 -13.83 -9.97 -19.45
C ASN A 167 -12.73 -10.40 -18.47
N GLY A 168 -11.46 -10.08 -18.75
CA GLY A 168 -10.36 -10.38 -17.85
C GLY A 168 -10.35 -9.49 -16.62
N ARG A 169 -9.39 -9.73 -15.73
CA ARG A 169 -9.14 -8.95 -14.52
C ARG A 169 -7.66 -8.66 -14.40
N LEU A 170 -7.29 -7.53 -13.81
CA LEU A 170 -5.93 -7.34 -13.34
C LEU A 170 -5.63 -8.35 -12.22
N PRO A 171 -4.36 -8.79 -12.07
CA PRO A 171 -3.94 -9.63 -10.94
C PRO A 171 -4.21 -8.96 -9.58
N ASP A 172 -4.18 -9.77 -8.51
CA ASP A 172 -4.47 -9.32 -7.14
C ASP A 172 -3.58 -8.18 -6.67
N ILE A 173 -2.30 -8.23 -7.09
CA ILE A 173 -1.27 -7.29 -6.69
C ILE A 173 -0.85 -6.47 -7.91
N LEU A 174 -0.86 -5.15 -7.77
CA LEU A 174 -0.34 -4.23 -8.77
C LEU A 174 0.90 -3.54 -8.22
N TRP A 175 2.00 -3.59 -8.96
CA TRP A 175 3.22 -2.86 -8.64
C TRP A 175 3.58 -1.91 -9.78
N ASP A 176 3.99 -0.69 -9.42
CA ASP A 176 4.36 0.33 -10.39
C ASP A 176 5.75 0.11 -11.04
N GLY A 177 6.59 -0.76 -10.47
CA GLY A 177 7.87 -1.16 -11.03
C GLY A 177 9.05 -0.27 -10.67
N TYR A 178 8.84 0.79 -9.88
CA TYR A 178 9.95 1.65 -9.43
C TYR A 178 10.74 0.98 -8.31
N VAL A 179 12.08 1.03 -8.45
CA VAL A 179 13.05 0.58 -7.45
C VAL A 179 14.12 1.66 -7.26
N ASN A 180 14.73 1.73 -6.09
CA ASN A 180 15.77 2.71 -5.81
C ASN A 180 17.08 2.36 -6.53
N PRO A 181 17.52 3.13 -7.54
CA PRO A 181 18.71 2.78 -8.32
C PRO A 181 20.00 2.80 -7.51
N SER A 182 20.06 3.59 -6.42
CA SER A 182 21.26 3.70 -5.58
C SER A 182 21.46 2.50 -4.66
N LYS A 183 20.40 1.71 -4.43
CA LYS A 183 20.42 0.49 -3.60
C LYS A 183 20.56 -0.78 -4.43
N LEU A 184 20.70 -0.69 -5.76
CA LEU A 184 20.84 -1.87 -6.61
C LEU A 184 22.23 -2.49 -6.50
N GLU A 185 22.26 -3.80 -6.26
CA GLU A 185 23.45 -4.63 -6.28
C GLU A 185 23.34 -5.62 -7.44
N GLY A 186 24.27 -5.55 -8.41
CA GLY A 186 24.19 -6.38 -9.61
C GLY A 186 22.91 -6.16 -10.44
N GLY A 187 22.31 -4.97 -10.36
CA GLY A 187 21.08 -4.61 -11.08
C GLY A 187 19.79 -5.11 -10.42
N LYS A 188 19.85 -5.61 -9.19
CA LYS A 188 18.68 -6.06 -8.41
C LYS A 188 18.70 -5.41 -7.03
N LEU A 189 17.53 -5.24 -6.43
CA LEU A 189 17.46 -4.88 -5.02
C LEU A 189 18.02 -6.04 -4.17
N PRO A 190 18.76 -5.74 -3.09
CA PRO A 190 19.07 -6.71 -2.05
C PRO A 190 17.81 -7.43 -1.56
N PRO A 191 17.88 -8.73 -1.24
CA PRO A 191 16.71 -9.52 -0.84
C PRO A 191 15.89 -8.90 0.30
N GLU A 192 16.55 -8.23 1.25
CA GLU A 192 15.92 -7.57 2.39
C GLU A 192 15.09 -6.31 2.03
N LEU A 193 15.28 -5.77 0.83
CA LEU A 193 14.52 -4.61 0.31
C LEU A 193 13.46 -5.04 -0.71
N ALA A 194 13.35 -6.33 -1.02
CA ALA A 194 12.44 -6.84 -2.04
C ALA A 194 10.96 -6.64 -1.68
N ILE A 195 10.11 -6.79 -2.70
CA ILE A 195 8.68 -7.03 -2.53
C ILE A 195 8.51 -8.55 -2.58
N CYS A 196 8.18 -9.15 -1.44
CA CYS A 196 8.01 -10.59 -1.26
C CYS A 196 6.54 -10.97 -1.12
N ILE A 197 6.14 -12.00 -1.87
CA ILE A 197 4.77 -12.49 -1.99
C ILE A 197 4.74 -14.00 -1.71
N ASP A 198 4.22 -14.36 -0.54
CA ASP A 198 3.88 -15.74 -0.14
C ASP A 198 2.38 -15.84 0.15
N ASN A 199 1.57 -15.60 -0.89
CA ASN A 199 0.11 -15.47 -0.78
C ASN A 199 -0.65 -16.47 -1.65
N GLY A 200 -0.15 -17.71 -1.71
CA GLY A 200 -0.76 -18.81 -2.48
C GLY A 200 -0.79 -18.52 -3.98
N ASP A 201 -1.99 -18.61 -4.57
CA ASP A 201 -2.26 -18.42 -5.99
C ASP A 201 -2.36 -16.95 -6.43
N ALA A 202 -2.09 -16.00 -5.52
CA ALA A 202 -2.13 -14.58 -5.84
C ALA A 202 -1.25 -14.25 -7.07
N GLY A 203 -1.78 -13.45 -7.97
CA GLY A 203 -1.04 -12.93 -9.12
C GLY A 203 -0.51 -11.51 -8.88
N ILE A 204 0.56 -11.15 -9.60
CA ILE A 204 1.07 -9.78 -9.66
C ILE A 204 1.06 -9.25 -11.10
N VAL A 205 0.86 -7.94 -11.27
CA VAL A 205 1.25 -7.19 -12.47
C VAL A 205 2.23 -6.10 -12.10
N ASN A 206 3.41 -6.12 -12.71
CA ASN A 206 4.33 -4.98 -12.76
C ASN A 206 4.02 -4.18 -14.03
N VAL A 207 3.63 -2.92 -13.87
CA VAL A 207 3.22 -2.07 -15.00
C VAL A 207 4.40 -1.41 -15.72
N ASP A 208 5.64 -1.57 -15.25
CA ASP A 208 6.86 -0.97 -15.83
C ASP A 208 6.79 0.55 -15.94
N GLY A 209 6.42 1.22 -14.84
CA GLY A 209 6.39 2.68 -14.75
C GLY A 209 7.70 3.36 -15.20
N PRO A 210 8.89 2.95 -14.71
CA PRO A 210 10.17 3.52 -15.15
C PRO A 210 10.45 3.34 -16.66
N GLY A 211 10.02 2.22 -17.25
CA GLY A 211 10.16 1.95 -18.68
C GLY A 211 9.06 2.58 -19.55
N GLY A 212 8.12 3.30 -18.95
CA GLY A 212 7.00 3.93 -19.65
C GLY A 212 5.98 2.92 -20.15
N TYR A 213 5.68 1.90 -19.35
CA TYR A 213 4.67 0.86 -19.60
C TYR A 213 4.97 -0.07 -20.78
N LYS A 214 6.25 -0.20 -21.17
CA LYS A 214 6.65 -0.97 -22.36
C LYS A 214 6.84 -2.46 -22.06
N ASN A 215 7.29 -2.79 -20.85
CA ASN A 215 7.65 -4.14 -20.43
C ASN A 215 6.77 -4.63 -19.28
N ILE A 216 5.45 -4.43 -19.39
CA ILE A 216 4.50 -4.94 -18.42
C ILE A 216 4.67 -6.46 -18.26
N SER A 217 4.84 -6.90 -17.02
CA SER A 217 5.08 -8.29 -16.66
C SER A 217 4.05 -8.78 -15.64
N THR A 218 3.66 -10.05 -15.76
CA THR A 218 2.90 -10.78 -14.72
C THR A 218 3.72 -11.91 -14.11
N ASP A 219 5.04 -11.87 -14.30
CA ASP A 219 5.96 -12.85 -13.73
C ASP A 219 6.07 -12.62 -12.22
N ILE A 220 5.60 -13.59 -11.45
CA ILE A 220 5.65 -13.56 -9.98
C ILE A 220 6.95 -14.15 -9.44
N GLU A 221 7.71 -14.90 -10.22
CA GLU A 221 8.89 -15.63 -9.74
C GLU A 221 9.91 -14.72 -9.03
N PRO A 222 10.20 -13.49 -9.49
CA PRO A 222 11.10 -12.58 -8.78
C PRO A 222 10.62 -12.15 -7.39
N HIS A 223 9.32 -12.34 -7.12
CA HIS A 223 8.65 -11.95 -5.87
C HIS A 223 8.34 -13.13 -4.96
N ARG A 224 8.62 -14.38 -5.39
CA ARG A 224 8.47 -15.59 -4.55
C ARG A 224 9.62 -15.65 -3.53
N CYS A 225 9.50 -14.88 -2.47
CA CYS A 225 10.46 -14.79 -1.37
C CYS A 225 9.74 -14.55 -0.03
N GLU A 226 10.49 -14.55 1.06
CA GLU A 226 10.02 -14.21 2.40
C GLU A 226 10.89 -13.10 3.01
N LEU A 227 10.28 -12.27 3.85
CA LEU A 227 10.98 -11.31 4.69
C LEU A 227 10.77 -11.63 6.18
N PRO A 228 11.70 -11.22 7.07
CA PRO A 228 11.47 -11.31 8.51
C PRO A 228 10.17 -10.62 8.92
N ARG A 229 9.37 -11.29 9.76
CA ARG A 229 8.15 -10.70 10.31
C ARG A 229 8.48 -9.47 11.17
N LEU A 230 7.65 -8.44 11.08
CA LEU A 230 7.85 -7.21 11.82
C LEU A 230 7.44 -7.40 13.30
N PRO A 231 8.16 -6.79 14.24
CA PRO A 231 7.79 -6.83 15.65
C PRO A 231 6.47 -6.10 15.89
N ALA A 232 5.77 -6.48 16.96
CA ALA A 232 4.57 -5.79 17.37
C ALA A 232 4.86 -4.39 17.90
N VAL A 233 3.90 -3.48 17.70
CA VAL A 233 3.97 -2.17 18.31
C VAL A 233 3.82 -2.32 19.83
N GLU A 234 4.80 -1.80 20.56
CA GLU A 234 4.74 -1.69 22.01
C GLU A 234 4.23 -0.31 22.39
N LEU A 235 3.00 -0.26 22.92
CA LEU A 235 2.47 0.93 23.54
C LEU A 235 3.11 1.09 24.91
N ARG A 236 3.89 2.16 25.11
CA ARG A 236 4.30 2.54 26.46
C ARG A 236 3.04 2.94 27.22
N ALA A 237 2.81 2.34 28.38
CA ALA A 237 1.79 2.83 29.29
C ALA A 237 2.04 4.32 29.51
N ALA A 238 0.99 5.14 29.41
CA ALA A 238 1.06 6.51 29.85
C ALA A 238 1.62 6.46 31.27
N LEU A 239 2.79 7.05 31.48
CA LEU A 239 3.33 7.20 32.82
C LEU A 239 2.20 7.79 33.65
N GLU A 240 1.82 7.08 34.72
CA GLU A 240 1.06 7.68 35.80
C GLU A 240 1.80 8.99 36.10
N GLU A 241 1.20 10.13 35.75
CA GLU A 241 1.44 11.37 36.47
C GLU A 241 1.03 11.04 37.90
N LYS A 242 1.96 10.43 38.65
CA LYS A 242 1.96 10.48 40.09
C LYS A 242 1.94 11.96 40.38
N GLY A 243 0.76 12.45 40.72
CA GLY A 243 0.60 13.73 41.34
C GLY A 243 1.58 13.77 42.49
N GLU A 244 2.61 14.60 42.34
CA GLU A 244 3.27 15.20 43.48
C GLU A 244 2.23 16.14 44.10
N GLY A 245 1.37 15.53 44.91
CA GLY A 245 0.57 16.22 45.88
C GLY A 245 1.38 16.45 47.15
N ALA A 246 1.16 17.64 47.71
CA ALA A 246 1.53 18.15 49.02
C ALA A 246 2.96 18.70 49.20
#